data_AF-A0A4W5JLI9-F1
#
_entry.id   AF-A0A4W5JLI9-F1
#
_cell.length_a   1.000
_cell.length_b   1.000
_cell.length_c   1.000
_cell.angle_alpha   90.00
_cell.angle_beta   90.00
_cell.angle_gamma   90.00
#
_symmetry.space_group_name_H-M   'P 1'
#
loop_
_entity.id
_entity.type
_entity.pdbx_description
1 polymer ?
#
loop_
_entity_poly.entity_id
_entity_poly.type
_entity_poly.pdbx_seq_one_letter_code
_entity_poly.pdbx_strand_id
1 'polypeptide(L)'
;MGEEEIAFKMVRTNVSHVVGQLDDIRKNPRKFICLNDNIDHSHKDAGTVKAVLRDFYESMFPLTSQFELPREYRNRFLHMGELQEW
;
A
#
# COMPACT_ATOMS: atom_id res chain seq x y z
N MET A 1 23.19 -0.76 -7.89
CA MET A 1 21.87 -0.11 -7.79
C MET A 1 22.11 1.20 -7.08
N GLY A 2 21.90 2.32 -7.76
CA GLY A 2 22.13 3.65 -7.17
C GLY A 2 20.99 4.01 -6.22
N GLU A 3 21.24 4.86 -5.21
CA GLU A 3 20.18 5.38 -4.33
C GLU A 3 19.07 6.09 -5.13
N GLU A 4 19.41 6.65 -6.29
CA GLU A 4 18.46 7.26 -7.23
C GLU A 4 17.50 6.25 -7.87
N GLU A 5 17.68 4.95 -7.73
CA GLU A 5 16.76 3.95 -8.30
C GLU A 5 15.70 3.49 -7.29
N ILE A 6 15.80 3.96 -6.03
CA ILE A 6 15.00 3.49 -4.90
C ILE A 6 14.29 4.67 -4.24
N ALA A 7 13.02 4.49 -3.88
CA ALA A 7 12.28 5.42 -3.03
C ALA A 7 11.70 4.69 -1.82
N PHE A 8 11.94 5.24 -0.63
CA PHE A 8 11.30 4.82 0.61
C PHE A 8 10.34 5.92 1.07
N LYS A 9 9.07 5.59 1.27
CA LYS A 9 8.05 6.53 1.76
C LYS A 9 7.33 5.93 2.97
N MET A 10 7.40 6.63 4.09
CA MET A 10 6.65 6.28 5.31
C MET A 10 5.25 6.87 5.19
N VAL A 11 4.22 6.03 5.15
CA VAL A 11 2.82 6.46 4.99
C VAL A 11 2.22 6.67 6.38
N ARG A 12 1.87 7.91 6.72
CA ARG A 12 1.27 8.28 8.03
C ARG A 12 -0.22 8.54 7.88
N THR A 13 -0.94 8.68 9.00
CA THR A 13 -2.40 8.96 9.01
C THR A 13 -2.79 10.40 8.66
N ASN A 14 -2.10 11.04 7.71
CA ASN A 14 -2.44 12.37 7.21
C ASN A 14 -2.70 12.28 5.71
N VAL A 15 -3.98 12.35 5.34
CA VAL A 15 -4.44 12.15 3.95
C VAL A 15 -3.74 13.09 2.99
N SER A 16 -3.67 14.39 3.29
CA SER A 16 -3.05 15.39 2.41
C SER A 16 -1.58 15.12 2.16
N HIS A 17 -0.85 14.70 3.20
CA HIS A 17 0.56 14.34 3.07
C HIS A 17 0.75 13.08 2.21
N VAL A 18 -0.10 12.06 2.42
CA VAL A 18 -0.05 10.82 1.65
C VAL A 18 -0.33 11.08 0.17
N VAL A 19 -1.36 11.86 -0.17
CA VAL A 19 -1.64 12.23 -1.56
C VAL A 19 -0.43 12.89 -2.21
N GLY A 20 0.21 13.86 -1.52
CA GLY A 20 1.42 14.50 -2.02
C GLY A 20 2.59 13.53 -2.23
N GLN A 21 2.78 12.56 -1.32
CA GLN A 21 3.80 11.52 -1.48
C GLN A 21 3.53 10.61 -2.69
N LEU A 22 2.27 10.23 -2.92
CA LEU A 22 1.90 9.36 -4.05
C LEU A 22 1.99 10.09 -5.39
N ASP A 23 1.64 11.38 -5.42
CA ASP A 23 1.82 12.22 -6.61
C ASP A 23 3.30 12.39 -6.97
N ASP A 24 4.19 12.54 -5.99
CA ASP A 24 5.64 12.57 -6.21
C ASP A 24 6.13 11.27 -6.85
N ILE A 25 5.64 10.12 -6.38
CA ILE A 25 5.99 8.81 -6.96
C ILE A 25 5.54 8.70 -8.42
N ARG A 26 4.34 9.19 -8.74
CA ARG A 26 3.85 9.21 -10.14
C ARG A 26 4.69 10.12 -11.04
N LYS A 27 5.09 11.29 -10.54
CA LYS A 27 5.89 12.26 -11.28
C LYS A 27 7.33 11.78 -11.48
N ASN A 28 7.89 11.09 -10.50
CA ASN A 28 9.28 10.66 -10.46
C ASN A 28 9.38 9.14 -10.31
N PRO A 29 9.09 8.37 -11.38
CA PRO A 29 9.09 6.91 -11.30
C PRO A 29 10.50 6.39 -10.98
N ARG A 30 10.59 5.56 -9.93
CA ARG A 30 11.82 4.87 -9.51
C ARG A 30 11.67 3.37 -9.77
N LYS A 31 12.78 2.65 -9.94
CA LYS A 31 12.75 1.19 -10.18
C LYS A 31 12.18 0.43 -8.99
N PHE A 32 12.49 0.89 -7.77
CA PHE A 32 12.00 0.28 -6.54
C PHE A 32 11.34 1.34 -5.67
N ILE A 33 10.09 1.09 -5.27
CA ILE A 33 9.34 1.95 -4.37
C ILE A 33 8.86 1.10 -3.20
N CYS A 34 9.28 1.47 -1.99
CA CYS A 34 8.81 0.87 -0.75
C CYS A 34 7.89 1.87 -0.04
N LEU A 35 6.63 1.49 0.13
CA LEU A 35 5.67 2.18 0.98
C LEU A 35 5.60 1.44 2.31
N ASN A 36 6.04 2.08 3.39
CA ASN A 36 5.94 1.50 4.73
C ASN A 36 4.67 1.98 5.42
N ASP A 37 3.90 1.06 6.00
CA ASP A 37 2.70 1.37 6.76
C ASP A 37 3.08 1.91 8.15
N ASN A 38 2.98 3.23 8.32
CA ASN A 38 3.08 3.92 9.60
C ASN A 38 1.74 4.60 9.96
N ILE A 39 0.64 4.05 9.45
CA ILE A 39 -0.69 4.54 9.74
C ILE A 39 -1.02 4.14 11.18
N ASP A 40 -1.39 5.12 11.99
CA ASP A 40 -2.18 4.87 13.20
C ASP A 40 -3.58 4.39 12.77
N HIS A 41 -3.77 3.08 12.79
CA HIS A 41 -5.01 2.40 12.38
C HIS A 41 -6.19 2.68 13.30
N SER A 42 -5.96 3.28 14.48
CA SER A 42 -7.03 3.69 15.39
C SER A 42 -7.61 5.07 15.07
N HIS A 43 -6.89 5.88 14.28
CA HIS A 43 -7.31 7.23 13.92
C HIS A 43 -8.44 7.22 12.88
N LYS A 44 -9.38 8.16 13.01
CA LYS A 44 -10.57 8.28 12.14
C LYS A 44 -10.25 8.34 10.63
N ASP A 45 -9.11 8.92 10.27
CA ASP A 45 -8.69 9.11 8.89
C ASP A 45 -7.95 7.90 8.29
N ALA A 46 -7.66 6.86 9.10
CA ALA A 46 -6.94 5.68 8.64
C ALA A 46 -7.66 4.96 7.49
N GLY A 47 -9.00 4.89 7.54
CA GLY A 47 -9.81 4.32 6.46
C GLY A 47 -9.64 5.08 5.14
N THR A 48 -9.62 6.41 5.20
CA THR A 48 -9.40 7.27 4.03
C THR A 48 -7.99 7.09 3.46
N VAL A 49 -6.96 7.02 4.31
CA VAL A 49 -5.58 6.77 3.85
C VAL A 49 -5.47 5.41 3.14
N LYS A 50 -6.10 4.36 3.68
CA LYS A 50 -6.14 3.04 3.03
C LYS A 50 -6.83 3.07 1.67
N ALA A 51 -7.96 3.79 1.55
CA ALA A 51 -8.66 3.94 0.28
C ALA A 51 -7.77 4.64 -0.77
N VAL A 52 -7.10 5.73 -0.39
CA VAL A 52 -6.17 6.45 -1.28
C VAL A 52 -5.02 5.55 -1.74
N LEU A 53 -4.44 4.76 -0.84
CA LEU A 53 -3.39 3.79 -1.21
C LEU A 53 -3.90 2.74 -2.19
N ARG A 54 -5.10 2.20 -1.97
CA ARG A 54 -5.70 1.22 -2.88
C ARG A 54 -5.90 1.82 -4.28
N ASP A 55 -6.52 2.99 -4.36
CA ASP A 55 -6.74 3.68 -5.63
C ASP A 55 -5.42 3.97 -6.36
N PHE A 56 -4.36 4.29 -5.64
CA PHE A 56 -3.02 4.45 -6.21
C PHE A 56 -2.50 3.14 -6.83
N TYR A 57 -2.55 2.02 -6.10
CA TYR A 57 -2.09 0.74 -6.64
C TYR A 57 -2.94 0.27 -7.82
N GLU A 58 -4.26 0.36 -7.74
CA GLU A 58 -5.17 -0.01 -8.85
C GLU A 58 -4.93 0.84 -10.10
N SER A 59 -4.57 2.12 -9.94
CA SER A 59 -4.22 2.99 -11.06
C SER A 59 -2.88 2.64 -11.73
N MET A 60 -1.90 2.16 -10.96
CA MET A 60 -0.57 1.81 -11.45
C MET A 60 -0.50 0.37 -11.97
N PHE A 61 -1.30 -0.52 -11.38
CA PHE A 61 -1.33 -1.95 -11.64
C PHE A 61 -2.80 -2.41 -11.83
N PRO A 62 -3.40 -2.11 -12.99
CA PRO A 62 -4.81 -2.40 -13.24
C PRO A 62 -5.12 -3.90 -13.39
N LEU A 63 -4.09 -4.72 -13.61
CA LEU A 63 -4.19 -6.17 -13.66
C LEU A 63 -3.77 -6.73 -12.30
N THR A 64 -4.64 -7.57 -11.73
CA THR A 64 -4.36 -8.30 -10.50
C THR A 64 -3.15 -9.20 -10.68
N SER A 65 -2.30 -9.29 -9.67
CA SER A 65 -1.20 -10.25 -9.66
C SER A 65 -1.72 -11.68 -9.79
N GLN A 66 -1.00 -12.55 -10.49
CA GLN A 66 -1.30 -13.98 -10.57
C GLN A 66 -1.28 -14.69 -9.21
N PHE A 67 -0.67 -14.06 -8.19
CA PHE A 67 -0.60 -14.56 -6.83
C PHE A 67 -1.69 -13.96 -5.92
N GLU A 68 -2.52 -13.04 -6.42
CA GLU A 68 -3.66 -12.54 -5.67
C GLU A 68 -4.79 -13.56 -5.64
N LEU A 69 -5.57 -13.54 -4.56
CA LEU A 69 -6.79 -14.33 -4.46
C LEU A 69 -7.84 -13.81 -5.45
N PRO A 70 -8.71 -14.69 -6.00
CA PRO A 70 -9.84 -14.24 -6.81
C PRO A 70 -10.76 -13.30 -6.01
N ARG A 71 -11.57 -12.50 -6.72
CA ARG A 71 -12.33 -11.40 -6.10
C ARG A 71 -13.28 -11.86 -5.00
N GLU A 72 -13.81 -13.08 -5.13
CA GLU A 72 -14.75 -13.71 -4.20
C GLU A 72 -14.05 -14.24 -2.94
N TYR A 73 -12.72 -14.36 -2.97
CA TYR A 73 -11.92 -14.88 -1.88
C TYR A 73 -11.23 -13.73 -1.13
N ARG A 74 -11.11 -13.92 0.17
CA ARG A 74 -10.32 -13.07 1.06
C ARG A 74 -9.43 -13.96 1.89
N ASN A 75 -8.28 -13.42 2.28
CA ASN A 75 -7.45 -14.13 3.22
C ASN A 75 -8.23 -14.27 4.54
N ARG A 76 -8.51 -15.51 4.93
CA ARG A 76 -9.26 -15.83 6.15
C ARG A 76 -8.45 -15.56 7.42
N PHE A 77 -7.11 -15.63 7.30
CA PHE A 77 -6.19 -15.53 8.42
C PHE A 77 -5.25 -14.37 8.19
N LEU A 78 -5.26 -13.40 9.09
CA LEU A 78 -4.32 -12.29 9.00
C LEU A 78 -2.91 -12.75 9.40
N HIS A 79 -2.82 -13.71 10.32
CA HIS A 79 -1.57 -14.18 10.90
C HIS A 79 -1.38 -15.70 10.74
N MET A 80 -0.12 -16.14 10.66
CA MET A 80 0.25 -17.55 10.47
C MET A 80 -0.23 -18.46 11.60
N GLY A 81 -0.30 -17.96 12.84
CA GLY A 81 -0.78 -18.73 13.98
C GLY A 81 -2.25 -19.13 13.81
N GLU A 82 -3.10 -18.19 13.36
CA GLU A 82 -4.52 -18.45 13.12
C GLU A 82 -4.72 -19.53 12.04
N LEU A 83 -3.86 -19.55 11.01
CA LEU A 83 -3.88 -20.57 9.97
C LEU A 83 -3.41 -21.94 10.49
N GLN A 84 -2.42 -21.98 11.38
CA GLN A 84 -1.89 -23.23 11.92
C GLN A 84 -2.84 -23.91 12.91
N GLU A 85 -3.67 -23.13 13.60
CA GLU A 85 -4.67 -23.62 14.55
C GLU A 85 -5.95 -24.15 13.88
N TRP A 86 -6.17 -23.82 12.60
CA TRP A 86 -7.36 -24.18 11.82
C TRP A 86 -7.24 -25.54 11.12
#